data_AF-A0A1K1QWS2-F1
#
_entry.id   AF-A0A1K1QWS2-F1
#
_cell.length_a   1.000
_cell.length_b   1.000
_cell.length_c   1.000
_cell.angle_alpha   90.00
_cell.angle_beta   90.00
_cell.angle_gamma   90.00
#
_symmetry.space_group_name_H-M   'P 1'
#
loop_
_entity.id
_entity.type
_entity.pdbx_description
1 polymer ?
#
loop_
_entity_poly.entity_id
_entity_poly.type
_entity_poly.pdbx_seq_one_letter_code
_entity_poly.pdbx_strand_id
1 'polypeptide(L)'
;MGIQADNPNLIELLREQSKKLEKDRKVVLSKINPWLDILEKSSQSKIEKKQKHKEIIDIGNFIHYFDSSLVIEDALSESPDFIIKQNELNIGVELKDLVIRQNEKEKEGILKSLFEQIKSELKSEEKSLCGFYRVELVDENLSLKKKNREALKKEIIALIKGQEIEQEYVKAIKKRPMSEISIYKGETTILGNLERTVVEEKIKSKENKLKSYTNENLDEIWLLLVIAGVEKSSDYSFFDSGITEKPFESNFDKIFIYDFSHREITELKITLPNKKLN
;
A
#
# COMPACT_ATOMS: atom_id res chain seq x y z
N MET A 1 -31.28 10.46 16.02
CA MET A 1 -30.55 10.47 17.30
C MET A 1 -29.11 10.82 16.98
N GLY A 2 -28.69 12.04 17.33
CA GLY A 2 -27.34 12.53 17.05
C GLY A 2 -26.35 11.87 17.99
N ILE A 3 -25.24 11.37 17.45
CA ILE A 3 -24.09 10.95 18.25
C ILE A 3 -23.48 12.24 18.81
N GLN A 4 -23.75 12.54 20.08
CA GLN A 4 -23.01 13.58 20.80
C GLN A 4 -21.57 13.08 20.98
N ALA A 5 -20.64 13.72 20.27
CA ALA A 5 -19.20 13.47 20.36
C ALA A 5 -18.56 14.21 21.55
N ASP A 6 -19.27 14.34 22.68
CA ASP A 6 -18.81 15.05 23.86
C ASP A 6 -18.36 14.07 24.96
N ASN A 7 -17.55 13.08 24.58
CA ASN A 7 -16.75 12.36 25.56
C ASN A 7 -15.37 13.04 25.63
N PRO A 8 -15.10 13.92 26.62
CA PRO A 8 -13.85 14.68 26.71
C PRO A 8 -12.61 13.78 26.73
N ASN A 9 -12.74 12.56 27.24
CA ASN A 9 -11.68 11.54 27.24
C ASN A 9 -11.37 11.04 25.82
N LEU A 10 -12.37 10.89 24.96
CA LEU A 10 -12.17 10.51 23.55
C LEU A 10 -11.48 11.63 22.76
N ILE A 11 -11.86 12.89 22.98
CA ILE A 11 -11.24 14.04 22.31
C ILE A 11 -9.77 14.18 22.72
N GLU A 12 -9.47 14.00 24.00
CA GLU A 12 -8.10 14.02 24.51
C GLU A 12 -7.27 12.87 23.94
N LEU A 13 -7.80 11.63 23.96
CA LEU A 13 -7.16 10.47 23.35
C LEU A 13 -6.87 10.68 21.86
N LEU A 14 -7.84 11.19 21.09
CA LEU A 14 -7.66 11.49 19.66
C LEU A 14 -6.60 12.57 19.42
N ARG A 15 -6.53 13.59 20.29
CA ARG A 15 -5.49 14.63 20.21
C ARG A 15 -4.11 14.08 20.52
N GLU A 16 -3.97 13.24 21.53
CA GLU A 16 -2.69 12.59 21.86
C GLU A 16 -2.22 11.67 20.75
N GLN A 17 -3.14 10.87 20.18
CA GLN A 17 -2.87 10.06 19.00
C GLN A 17 -2.42 10.94 17.84
N SER A 18 -3.13 12.02 17.53
CA SER A 18 -2.74 12.96 16.46
C SER A 18 -1.33 13.55 16.67
N LYS A 19 -0.99 13.95 17.89
CA LYS A 19 0.35 14.49 18.21
C LYS A 19 1.43 13.42 18.03
N LYS A 20 1.17 12.19 18.47
CA LYS A 20 2.08 11.06 18.26
C LYS A 20 2.29 10.80 16.77
N LEU A 21 1.20 10.77 16.00
CA LEU A 21 1.21 10.58 14.54
C LEU A 21 2.07 11.64 13.83
N GLU A 22 1.95 12.91 14.23
CA GLU A 22 2.77 13.98 13.68
C GLU A 22 4.25 13.83 14.03
N LYS A 23 4.56 13.42 15.26
CA LYS A 23 5.94 13.19 15.70
C LYS A 23 6.57 12.02 14.94
N ASP A 24 5.88 10.89 14.86
CA ASP A 24 6.33 9.71 14.10
C ASP A 24 6.59 10.08 12.64
N ARG A 25 5.66 10.83 12.02
CA ARG A 25 5.81 11.30 10.64
C ARG A 25 7.07 12.15 10.45
N LYS A 26 7.38 13.05 11.38
CA LYS A 26 8.61 13.87 11.32
C LYS A 26 9.87 13.01 11.39
N VAL A 27 9.89 12.00 12.26
CA VAL A 27 11.02 11.08 12.39
C VAL A 27 11.22 10.28 11.09
N VAL A 28 10.15 9.67 10.57
CA VAL A 28 10.19 8.93 9.30
C VAL A 28 10.67 9.83 8.16
N LEU A 29 10.08 11.03 8.00
CA LEU A 29 10.49 11.97 6.95
C LEU A 29 11.96 12.37 7.05
N SER A 30 12.49 12.55 8.25
CA SER A 30 13.91 12.88 8.42
C SER A 30 14.85 11.77 7.93
N LYS A 31 14.42 10.50 8.00
CA LYS A 31 15.18 9.35 7.50
C LYS A 31 15.08 9.19 5.98
N ILE A 32 13.94 9.54 5.37
CA ILE A 32 13.67 9.23 3.96
C ILE A 32 13.80 10.42 3.00
N ASN A 33 13.66 11.66 3.46
CA ASN A 33 13.70 12.84 2.58
C ASN A 33 14.99 12.93 1.73
N PRO A 34 16.20 12.64 2.26
CA PRO A 34 17.41 12.63 1.44
C PRO A 34 17.28 11.70 0.23
N TRP A 35 16.69 10.52 0.42
CA TRP A 35 16.46 9.53 -0.62
C TRP A 35 15.37 9.94 -1.62
N LEU A 36 14.31 10.57 -1.13
CA LEU A 36 13.27 11.13 -2.01
C LEU A 36 13.83 12.25 -2.91
N ASP A 37 14.71 13.10 -2.38
CA ASP A 37 15.37 14.16 -3.15
C ASP A 37 16.31 13.60 -4.23
N ILE A 38 17.02 12.51 -3.94
CA ILE A 38 17.86 11.81 -4.92
C ILE A 38 16.97 11.15 -5.98
N LEU A 39 15.89 10.48 -5.58
CA LEU A 39 14.94 9.83 -6.48
C LEU A 39 14.33 10.82 -7.48
N GLU A 40 13.91 12.00 -7.02
CA GLU A 40 13.33 13.04 -7.89
C GLU A 40 14.32 13.51 -8.97
N LYS A 41 15.63 13.54 -8.66
CA LYS A 41 16.70 13.92 -9.59
C LYS A 41 17.17 12.80 -10.52
N SER A 42 16.75 11.55 -10.27
CA SER A 42 17.16 10.40 -11.07
C SER A 42 16.57 10.44 -12.50
N SER A 43 17.16 9.66 -13.41
CA SER A 43 16.71 9.49 -14.79
C SER A 43 15.50 8.54 -14.94
N GLN A 44 15.01 7.97 -13.84
CA GLN A 44 13.90 7.02 -13.84
C GLN A 44 12.61 7.65 -14.41
N SER A 45 11.77 6.81 -15.00
CA SER A 45 10.45 7.24 -15.48
C SER A 45 9.55 7.67 -14.33
N LYS A 46 8.52 8.47 -14.64
CA LYS A 46 7.53 8.92 -13.65
C LYS A 46 6.84 7.75 -12.93
N ILE A 47 6.66 6.62 -13.60
CA ILE A 47 6.02 5.43 -13.04
C ILE A 47 6.97 4.75 -12.05
N GLU A 48 8.23 4.55 -12.43
CA GLU A 48 9.27 3.99 -11.56
C GLU A 48 9.49 4.87 -10.33
N LYS A 49 9.59 6.20 -10.50
CA LYS A 49 9.70 7.14 -9.37
C LYS A 49 8.52 7.03 -8.42
N LYS A 50 7.29 6.94 -8.94
CA LYS A 50 6.10 6.80 -8.08
C LYS A 50 6.13 5.49 -7.27
N GLN A 51 6.55 4.40 -7.89
CA GLN A 51 6.68 3.11 -7.21
C GLN A 51 7.78 3.18 -6.15
N LYS A 52 8.99 3.63 -6.52
CA LYS A 52 10.12 3.71 -5.58
C LYS A 52 9.86 4.69 -4.44
N HIS A 53 9.16 5.80 -4.69
CA HIS A 53 8.73 6.73 -3.64
C HIS A 53 7.82 6.05 -2.60
N LYS A 54 6.90 5.18 -3.05
CA LYS A 54 6.05 4.39 -2.16
C LYS A 54 6.87 3.40 -1.34
N GLU A 55 7.81 2.70 -1.96
CA GLU A 55 8.70 1.73 -1.29
C GLU A 55 9.63 2.41 -0.26
N ILE A 56 10.16 3.60 -0.58
CA ILE A 56 10.95 4.42 0.35
C ILE A 56 10.12 4.82 1.59
N ILE A 57 8.84 5.15 1.40
CA ILE A 57 7.94 5.42 2.53
C ILE A 57 7.73 4.16 3.36
N ASP A 58 7.51 3.00 2.72
CA ASP A 58 7.27 1.74 3.42
C ASP A 58 8.48 1.33 4.27
N ILE A 59 9.68 1.31 3.70
CA ILE A 59 10.91 0.96 4.43
C ILE A 59 11.20 1.96 5.55
N GLY A 60 10.97 3.26 5.33
CA GLY A 60 11.16 4.28 6.36
C GLY A 60 10.23 4.11 7.56
N ASN A 61 8.97 3.73 7.31
CA ASN A 61 8.03 3.41 8.39
C ASN A 61 8.41 2.10 9.08
N PHE A 62 8.76 1.05 8.32
CA PHE A 62 9.24 -0.21 8.89
C PHE A 62 10.41 0.03 9.84
N ILE A 63 11.45 0.75 9.42
CA ILE A 63 12.61 1.10 10.26
C ILE A 63 12.15 1.83 11.53
N HIS A 64 11.25 2.81 11.42
CA HIS A 64 10.79 3.57 12.58
C HIS A 64 10.07 2.71 13.62
N TYR A 65 9.20 1.79 13.20
CA TYR A 65 8.42 0.95 14.11
C TYR A 65 9.13 -0.34 14.54
N PHE A 66 10.08 -0.84 13.74
CA PHE A 66 10.84 -2.05 14.05
C PHE A 66 12.03 -1.73 14.94
N ASP A 67 12.98 -0.97 14.40
CA ASP A 67 14.21 -0.59 15.07
C ASP A 67 14.72 0.73 14.49
N SER A 68 14.47 1.80 15.22
CA SER A 68 14.85 3.15 14.81
C SER A 68 16.37 3.37 14.70
N SER A 69 17.20 2.44 15.18
CA SER A 69 18.65 2.48 15.00
C SER A 69 19.10 2.11 13.58
N LEU A 70 18.24 1.43 12.81
CA LEU A 70 18.50 1.12 11.41
C LEU A 70 18.59 2.41 10.57
N VAL A 71 19.55 2.42 9.64
CA VAL A 71 19.80 3.52 8.71
C VAL A 71 19.73 2.99 7.29
N ILE A 72 19.13 3.76 6.38
CA ILE A 72 19.14 3.43 4.95
C ILE A 72 20.47 3.92 4.38
N GLU A 73 21.30 2.99 3.92
CA GLU A 73 22.59 3.26 3.26
C GLU A 73 22.42 3.44 1.76
N ASP A 74 21.52 2.68 1.13
CA ASP A 74 21.16 2.84 -0.27
C ASP A 74 19.67 2.55 -0.49
N ALA A 75 18.91 3.59 -0.84
CA ALA A 75 17.49 3.46 -1.16
C ALA A 75 17.19 3.26 -2.64
N LEU A 76 18.20 3.29 -3.52
CA LEU A 76 18.05 3.20 -4.96
C LEU A 76 18.76 1.98 -5.57
N SER A 77 19.33 1.10 -4.73
CA SER A 77 19.84 -0.19 -5.17
C SER A 77 18.79 -0.99 -5.96
N GLU A 78 19.26 -1.68 -6.99
CA GLU A 78 18.42 -2.53 -7.85
C GLU A 78 18.47 -4.01 -7.43
N SER A 79 19.43 -4.40 -6.59
CA SER A 79 19.71 -5.79 -6.25
C SER A 79 20.58 -5.87 -4.99
N PRO A 80 20.01 -5.82 -3.78
CA PRO A 80 18.59 -5.89 -3.41
C PRO A 80 17.84 -4.55 -3.54
N ASP A 81 16.52 -4.54 -3.34
CA ASP A 81 15.69 -3.33 -3.45
C ASP A 81 16.16 -2.16 -2.53
N PHE A 82 16.76 -2.47 -1.37
CA PHE A 82 17.38 -1.50 -0.45
C PHE A 82 18.60 -2.10 0.24
N ILE A 83 19.55 -1.24 0.65
CA ILE A 83 20.61 -1.59 1.60
C ILE A 83 20.40 -0.74 2.86
N ILE A 84 20.30 -1.41 4.00
CA ILE A 84 20.21 -0.79 5.32
C ILE A 84 21.38 -1.25 6.18
N LYS A 85 21.72 -0.46 7.21
CA LYS A 85 22.79 -0.79 8.15
C LYS A 85 22.27 -0.89 9.57
N GLN A 86 22.72 -1.91 10.28
CA GLN A 86 22.59 -2.04 11.73
C GLN A 86 23.98 -2.18 12.33
N ASN A 87 24.47 -1.15 13.00
CA ASN A 87 25.86 -1.09 13.47
C ASN A 87 26.86 -1.26 12.32
N GLU A 88 27.57 -2.40 12.27
CA GLU A 88 28.51 -2.75 11.19
C GLU A 88 27.95 -3.75 10.18
N LEU A 89 26.72 -4.24 10.37
CA LEU A 89 26.09 -5.20 9.47
C LEU A 89 25.42 -4.48 8.30
N ASN A 90 25.79 -4.86 7.08
CA ASN A 90 25.12 -4.47 5.85
C ASN A 90 24.01 -5.46 5.55
N ILE A 91 22.77 -4.96 5.52
CA ILE A 91 21.57 -5.77 5.36
C ILE A 91 20.93 -5.41 4.03
N GLY A 92 20.81 -6.39 3.15
CA GLY A 92 20.00 -6.28 1.95
C GLY A 92 18.53 -6.44 2.27
N VAL A 93 17.64 -5.62 1.71
CA VAL A 93 16.20 -5.78 1.89
C VAL A 93 15.49 -5.89 0.55
N GLU A 94 14.83 -7.02 0.32
CA GLU A 94 13.82 -7.15 -0.73
C GLU A 94 12.47 -6.69 -0.20
N LEU A 95 11.76 -5.85 -0.96
CA LEU A 95 10.44 -5.37 -0.59
C LEU A 95 9.39 -5.99 -1.52
N LYS A 96 8.25 -6.40 -0.95
CA LYS A 96 7.11 -6.85 -1.74
C LYS A 96 5.77 -6.51 -1.11
N ASP A 97 4.85 -6.00 -1.92
CA ASP A 97 3.46 -5.83 -1.50
C ASP A 97 2.77 -7.19 -1.35
N LEU A 98 2.15 -7.38 -0.19
CA LEU A 98 1.32 -8.53 0.10
C LEU A 98 -0.13 -8.23 -0.33
N VAL A 99 -0.40 -8.48 -1.60
CA VAL A 99 -1.75 -8.41 -2.17
C VAL A 99 -2.49 -9.70 -1.84
N ILE A 100 -3.54 -9.61 -1.03
CA ILE A 100 -4.34 -10.73 -0.52
C ILE A 100 -5.34 -11.19 -1.58
N ARG A 101 -5.95 -10.24 -2.31
CA ARG A 101 -6.96 -10.53 -3.34
C ARG A 101 -6.58 -9.91 -4.67
N GLN A 102 -5.93 -10.70 -5.52
CA GLN A 102 -5.46 -10.24 -6.83
C GLN A 102 -6.59 -9.73 -7.73
N ASN A 103 -7.75 -10.40 -7.73
CA ASN A 103 -8.92 -9.95 -8.50
C ASN A 103 -9.43 -8.58 -8.05
N GLU A 104 -9.42 -8.30 -6.74
CA GLU A 104 -9.80 -6.99 -6.22
C GLU A 104 -8.75 -5.93 -6.58
N LYS A 105 -7.46 -6.29 -6.55
CA LYS A 105 -6.37 -5.39 -6.99
C LYS A 105 -6.53 -4.96 -8.44
N GLU A 106 -6.90 -5.90 -9.31
CA GLU A 106 -7.16 -5.61 -10.73
C GLU A 106 -8.36 -4.67 -10.90
N LYS A 107 -9.47 -4.94 -10.19
CA LYS A 107 -10.64 -4.05 -10.21
C LYS A 107 -10.30 -2.64 -9.71
N GLU A 108 -9.56 -2.52 -8.61
CA GLU A 108 -9.07 -1.25 -8.07
C GLU A 108 -8.22 -0.50 -9.09
N GLY A 109 -7.28 -1.18 -9.74
CA GLY A 109 -6.45 -0.61 -10.80
C GLY A 109 -7.28 -0.08 -11.97
N ILE A 110 -8.28 -0.83 -12.42
CA ILE A 110 -9.18 -0.41 -13.50
C ILE A 110 -10.00 0.82 -13.09
N LEU A 111 -10.58 0.83 -11.90
CA LEU A 111 -11.37 1.96 -11.40
C LEU A 111 -10.51 3.21 -11.20
N LYS A 112 -9.30 3.05 -10.65
CA LYS A 112 -8.35 4.16 -10.50
C LYS A 112 -8.01 4.79 -11.85
N SER A 113 -7.73 3.96 -12.86
CA SER A 113 -7.51 4.45 -14.23
C SER A 113 -8.73 5.18 -14.78
N LEU A 114 -9.94 4.65 -14.56
CA LEU A 114 -11.19 5.27 -14.99
C LEU A 114 -11.39 6.65 -14.34
N PHE A 115 -11.17 6.75 -13.03
CA PHE A 115 -11.33 8.00 -12.28
C PHE A 115 -10.32 9.06 -12.68
N GLU A 116 -9.08 8.68 -12.98
CA GLU A 116 -8.09 9.62 -13.54
C GLU A 116 -8.49 10.13 -14.93
N GLN A 117 -9.08 9.28 -15.78
CA GLN A 117 -9.61 9.72 -17.07
C GLN A 117 -10.75 10.72 -16.90
N ILE A 118 -11.69 10.44 -15.98
CA ILE A 118 -12.79 11.36 -15.66
C ILE A 118 -12.25 12.69 -15.13
N LYS A 119 -11.29 12.64 -14.20
CA LYS A 119 -10.61 13.84 -13.67
C LYS A 119 -10.00 14.66 -14.79
N SER A 120 -9.35 14.00 -15.76
CA SER A 120 -8.74 14.68 -16.90
C SER A 120 -9.77 15.33 -17.83
N GLU A 121 -10.89 14.65 -18.11
CA GLU A 121 -11.96 15.20 -18.96
C GLU A 121 -12.68 16.39 -18.32
N LEU A 122 -12.81 16.39 -16.99
CA LEU A 122 -13.45 17.47 -16.26
C LEU A 122 -12.49 18.61 -15.88
N LYS A 123 -11.19 18.50 -16.17
CA LYS A 123 -10.17 19.45 -15.69
C LYS A 123 -10.34 20.87 -16.27
N SER A 124 -10.88 20.98 -17.48
CA SER A 124 -11.11 22.26 -18.17
C SER A 124 -12.51 22.84 -17.95
N GLU A 125 -13.35 22.17 -17.16
CA GLU A 125 -14.72 22.57 -16.90
C GLU A 125 -14.80 23.62 -15.78
N GLU A 126 -16.02 24.02 -15.43
CA GLU A 126 -16.28 25.00 -14.38
C GLU A 126 -15.66 24.61 -13.03
N LYS A 127 -15.10 25.60 -12.32
CA LYS A 127 -14.61 25.44 -10.92
C LYS A 127 -15.69 24.93 -9.97
N SER A 128 -16.96 25.13 -10.32
CA SER A 128 -18.11 24.60 -9.58
C SER A 128 -18.06 23.07 -9.49
N LEU A 129 -17.39 22.36 -10.41
CA LEU A 129 -17.23 20.91 -10.39
C LEU A 129 -16.05 20.42 -9.54
N CYS A 130 -15.21 21.30 -9.00
CA CYS A 130 -14.14 20.85 -8.10
C CYS A 130 -14.74 20.25 -6.81
N GLY A 131 -14.18 19.14 -6.37
CA GLY A 131 -14.71 18.39 -5.24
C GLY A 131 -14.11 17.01 -5.06
N PHE A 132 -14.28 16.49 -3.86
CA PHE A 132 -13.99 15.12 -3.48
C PHE A 132 -15.28 14.30 -3.60
N TYR A 133 -15.33 13.42 -4.61
CA TYR A 133 -16.50 12.65 -5.01
C TYR A 133 -16.39 11.19 -4.56
N ARG A 134 -17.32 10.76 -3.69
CA ARG A 134 -17.51 9.36 -3.33
C ARG A 134 -18.52 8.73 -4.26
N VAL A 135 -18.13 7.68 -4.98
CA VAL A 135 -18.98 6.92 -5.90
C VAL A 135 -19.34 5.58 -5.26
N GLU A 136 -20.63 5.33 -5.04
CA GLU A 136 -21.17 4.04 -4.61
C GLU A 136 -21.73 3.34 -5.86
N LEU A 137 -21.26 2.12 -6.15
CA LEU A 137 -21.73 1.33 -7.30
C LEU A 137 -23.00 0.55 -6.93
N VAL A 138 -23.86 0.28 -7.92
CA VAL A 138 -25.05 -0.56 -7.75
C VAL A 138 -24.65 -2.01 -7.46
N ASP A 139 -23.73 -2.55 -8.25
CA ASP A 139 -23.14 -3.88 -8.07
C ASP A 139 -21.65 -3.77 -7.71
N GLU A 140 -21.27 -4.29 -6.55
CA GLU A 140 -19.87 -4.33 -6.12
C GLU A 140 -19.01 -5.29 -6.95
N ASN A 141 -19.65 -6.29 -7.58
CA ASN A 141 -19.05 -7.29 -8.44
C ASN A 141 -19.16 -6.94 -9.93
N LEU A 142 -19.52 -5.70 -10.25
CA LEU A 142 -19.69 -5.23 -11.63
C LEU A 142 -18.51 -5.65 -12.50
N SER A 143 -18.81 -6.35 -13.60
CA SER A 143 -17.79 -6.71 -14.58
C SER A 143 -17.29 -5.44 -15.29
N LEU A 144 -16.03 -5.07 -15.07
CA LEU A 144 -15.39 -3.89 -15.67
C LEU A 144 -14.84 -4.15 -17.08
N LYS A 145 -15.55 -4.96 -17.88
CA LYS A 145 -15.28 -5.12 -19.31
C LYS A 145 -15.42 -3.77 -20.03
N LYS A 146 -14.74 -3.62 -21.18
CA LYS A 146 -14.65 -2.34 -21.93
C LYS A 146 -16.01 -1.63 -22.09
N LYS A 147 -17.07 -2.34 -22.50
CA LYS A 147 -18.42 -1.76 -22.69
C LYS A 147 -18.96 -1.13 -21.39
N ASN A 148 -18.96 -1.89 -20.30
CA ASN A 148 -19.48 -1.46 -19.00
C ASN A 148 -18.63 -0.32 -18.43
N ARG A 149 -17.30 -0.36 -18.65
CA ARG A 149 -16.39 0.70 -18.21
C ARG A 149 -16.70 2.05 -18.86
N GLU A 150 -16.94 2.07 -20.17
CA GLU A 150 -17.31 3.31 -20.87
C GLU A 150 -18.71 3.81 -20.46
N ALA A 151 -19.66 2.90 -20.23
CA ALA A 151 -20.98 3.26 -19.74
C ALA A 151 -20.93 3.87 -18.33
N LEU A 152 -20.22 3.20 -17.40
CA LEU A 152 -19.96 3.70 -16.05
C LEU A 152 -19.28 5.08 -16.07
N LYS A 153 -18.29 5.28 -16.95
CA LYS A 153 -17.61 6.57 -17.12
C LYS A 153 -18.58 7.70 -17.43
N LYS A 154 -19.44 7.48 -18.44
CA LYS A 154 -20.43 8.44 -18.90
C LYS A 154 -21.43 8.75 -17.79
N GLU A 155 -21.90 7.72 -17.09
CA GLU A 155 -22.82 7.87 -15.97
C GLU A 155 -22.20 8.72 -14.85
N ILE A 156 -20.96 8.44 -14.43
CA ILE A 156 -20.28 9.24 -13.40
C ILE A 156 -20.12 10.71 -13.84
N ILE A 157 -19.70 10.96 -15.08
CA ILE A 157 -19.53 12.33 -15.59
C ILE A 157 -20.84 13.09 -15.56
N ALA A 158 -21.92 12.48 -16.04
CA ALA A 158 -23.26 13.07 -16.05
C ALA A 158 -23.73 13.43 -14.63
N LEU A 159 -23.55 12.51 -13.67
CA LEU A 159 -23.91 12.74 -12.28
C LEU A 159 -23.04 13.84 -11.62
N ILE A 160 -21.74 13.92 -11.93
CA ILE A 160 -20.87 15.01 -11.45
C ILE A 160 -21.34 16.37 -11.98
N LYS A 161 -21.79 16.41 -13.24
CA LYS A 161 -22.35 17.60 -13.90
C LYS A 161 -23.77 17.95 -13.44
N GLY A 162 -24.36 17.16 -12.53
CA GLY A 162 -25.71 17.39 -12.03
C GLY A 162 -26.80 17.09 -13.05
N GLN A 163 -26.53 16.25 -14.06
CA GLN A 163 -27.52 15.84 -15.05
C GLN A 163 -28.46 14.79 -14.44
N GLU A 164 -29.75 14.92 -14.76
CA GLU A 164 -30.75 13.88 -14.45
C GLU A 164 -30.66 12.77 -15.50
N ILE A 165 -30.16 11.62 -15.09
CA ILE A 165 -30.01 10.43 -15.94
C ILE A 165 -30.50 9.19 -15.20
N GLU A 166 -30.87 8.16 -15.97
CA GLU A 166 -31.11 6.83 -15.40
C GLU A 166 -29.78 6.24 -14.89
N GLN A 167 -29.81 5.71 -13.66
CA GLN A 167 -28.64 5.16 -12.98
C GLN A 167 -28.62 3.64 -13.12
N GLU A 168 -27.75 3.11 -13.97
CA GLU A 168 -27.58 1.66 -14.15
C GLU A 168 -26.41 1.15 -13.31
N TYR A 169 -25.32 1.93 -13.21
CA TYR A 169 -24.07 1.49 -12.59
C TYR A 169 -23.75 2.18 -11.26
N VAL A 170 -24.22 3.41 -11.05
CA VAL A 170 -23.91 4.25 -9.88
C VAL A 170 -25.14 4.37 -8.98
N LYS A 171 -25.04 3.79 -7.79
CA LYS A 171 -26.07 3.87 -6.75
C LYS A 171 -26.18 5.27 -6.15
N ALA A 172 -25.03 5.89 -5.90
CA ALA A 172 -24.99 7.24 -5.33
C ALA A 172 -23.64 7.91 -5.62
N ILE A 173 -23.67 9.23 -5.77
CA ILE A 173 -22.47 10.05 -5.76
C ILE A 173 -22.61 11.16 -4.71
N LYS A 174 -21.59 11.33 -3.86
CA LYS A 174 -21.58 12.37 -2.82
C LYS A 174 -20.36 13.26 -3.01
N LYS A 175 -20.61 14.57 -3.10
CA LYS A 175 -19.57 15.59 -3.26
C LYS A 175 -19.23 16.24 -1.91
N ARG A 176 -17.94 16.44 -1.65
CA ARG A 176 -17.44 17.42 -0.68
C ARG A 176 -16.66 18.51 -1.42
N PRO A 177 -16.86 19.81 -1.09
CA PRO A 177 -16.10 20.88 -1.72
C PRO A 177 -14.58 20.71 -1.53
N MET A 178 -13.81 20.87 -2.61
CA MET A 178 -12.34 20.86 -2.62
C MET A 178 -11.82 21.70 -3.80
N SER A 179 -10.54 22.07 -3.78
CA SER A 179 -9.92 22.86 -4.86
C SER A 179 -9.69 22.06 -6.14
N GLU A 180 -9.64 20.73 -6.05
CA GLU A 180 -9.44 19.82 -7.17
C GLU A 180 -10.55 18.78 -7.26
N ILE A 181 -10.72 18.20 -8.45
CA ILE A 181 -11.51 16.99 -8.65
C ILE A 181 -10.71 15.79 -8.16
N SER A 182 -11.30 15.01 -7.27
CA SER A 182 -10.79 13.72 -6.81
C SER A 182 -11.96 12.77 -6.65
N ILE A 183 -11.84 11.56 -7.21
CA ILE A 183 -12.93 10.59 -7.28
C ILE A 183 -12.45 9.28 -6.67
N TYR A 184 -13.27 8.66 -5.81
CA TYR A 184 -12.97 7.38 -5.19
C TYR A 184 -14.24 6.53 -5.05
N LYS A 185 -14.05 5.20 -5.02
CA LYS A 185 -15.13 4.25 -4.76
C LYS A 185 -15.42 4.24 -3.26
N GLY A 186 -16.69 4.37 -2.87
CA GLY A 186 -17.14 4.10 -1.52
C GLY A 186 -17.09 2.61 -1.25
N GLU A 187 -16.29 2.17 -0.29
CA GLU A 187 -16.15 0.76 0.04
C GLU A 187 -17.04 0.34 1.22
N THR A 188 -17.60 -0.85 1.10
CA THR A 188 -18.06 -1.72 2.19
C THR A 188 -16.95 -2.72 2.46
N THR A 189 -16.47 -2.78 3.69
CA THR A 189 -15.36 -3.66 4.09
C THR A 189 -15.84 -5.11 4.10
N ILE A 190 -15.35 -5.95 3.18
CA ILE A 190 -15.54 -7.40 3.27
C ILE A 190 -14.23 -7.98 3.82
N LEU A 191 -14.20 -8.03 5.14
CA LEU A 191 -13.22 -8.69 5.98
C LEU A 191 -12.91 -10.11 5.49
N GLY A 192 -11.62 -10.44 5.29
CA GLY A 192 -11.17 -11.78 4.95
C GLY A 192 -9.81 -12.10 5.56
N ASN A 193 -9.25 -13.25 5.21
CA ASN A 193 -8.14 -13.84 5.96
C ASN A 193 -6.86 -13.70 5.16
N LEU A 194 -5.75 -13.37 5.83
CA LEU A 194 -4.43 -13.55 5.22
C LEU A 194 -4.06 -15.03 5.35
N GLU A 195 -4.16 -15.75 4.23
CA GLU A 195 -3.82 -17.17 4.17
C GLU A 195 -2.31 -17.37 4.07
N ARG A 196 -1.81 -18.41 4.74
CA ARG A 196 -0.38 -18.77 4.71
C ARG A 196 0.13 -19.04 3.29
N THR A 197 -0.69 -19.64 2.42
CA THR A 197 -0.38 -19.93 1.01
C THR A 197 0.02 -18.68 0.23
N VAL A 198 -0.67 -17.55 0.47
CA VAL A 198 -0.36 -16.26 -0.16
C VAL A 198 1.04 -15.80 0.24
N VAL A 199 1.39 -15.93 1.53
CA VAL A 199 2.73 -15.58 2.04
C VAL A 199 3.80 -16.49 1.42
N GLU A 200 3.55 -17.81 1.38
CA GLU A 200 4.46 -18.78 0.78
C GLU A 200 4.75 -18.48 -0.70
N GLU A 201 3.73 -18.12 -1.48
CA GLU A 201 3.89 -17.75 -2.89
C GLU A 201 4.76 -16.50 -3.06
N LYS A 202 4.59 -15.48 -2.20
CA LYS A 202 5.40 -14.26 -2.27
C LYS A 202 6.86 -14.54 -1.91
N ILE A 203 7.11 -15.31 -0.85
CA ILE A 203 8.46 -15.73 -0.45
C ILE A 203 9.14 -16.44 -1.63
N LYS A 204 8.51 -17.51 -2.16
CA LYS A 204 9.02 -18.29 -3.30
C LYS A 204 9.31 -17.43 -4.54
N SER A 205 8.50 -16.40 -4.80
CA SER A 205 8.69 -15.52 -5.95
C SER A 205 9.97 -14.68 -5.88
N LYS A 206 10.48 -14.42 -4.66
CA LYS A 206 11.67 -13.58 -4.42
C LYS A 206 12.93 -14.41 -4.16
N GLU A 207 12.81 -15.66 -3.73
CA GLU A 207 13.92 -16.61 -3.53
C GLU A 207 14.91 -16.69 -4.71
N ASN A 208 14.40 -16.68 -5.94
CA ASN A 208 15.24 -16.78 -7.14
C ASN A 208 16.24 -15.61 -7.28
N LYS A 209 15.93 -14.44 -6.70
CA LYS A 209 16.81 -13.27 -6.75
C LYS A 209 17.98 -13.35 -5.78
N LEU A 210 17.92 -14.18 -4.75
CA LEU A 210 19.01 -14.29 -3.76
C LEU A 210 20.34 -14.67 -4.42
N LYS A 211 20.28 -15.44 -5.52
CA LYS A 211 21.45 -15.84 -6.30
C LYS A 211 22.16 -14.68 -6.99
N SER A 212 21.49 -13.55 -7.25
CA SER A 212 22.15 -12.38 -7.85
C SER A 212 22.90 -11.53 -6.83
N TYR A 213 22.70 -11.75 -5.53
CA TYR A 213 23.27 -10.90 -4.47
C TYR A 213 24.62 -11.40 -3.94
N THR A 214 25.13 -12.53 -4.44
CA THR A 214 26.41 -13.12 -3.99
C THR A 214 27.65 -12.24 -4.22
N ASN A 215 27.55 -11.19 -5.03
CA ASN A 215 28.65 -10.25 -5.28
C ASN A 215 28.57 -8.98 -4.42
N GLU A 216 27.49 -8.79 -3.69
CA GLU A 216 27.30 -7.66 -2.78
C GLU A 216 27.93 -7.99 -1.42
N ASN A 217 28.56 -7.00 -0.78
CA ASN A 217 29.14 -7.17 0.57
C ASN A 217 28.04 -7.06 1.65
N LEU A 218 27.12 -8.03 1.65
CA LEU A 218 25.98 -8.12 2.56
C LEU A 218 26.21 -9.21 3.62
N ASP A 219 25.89 -8.88 4.86
CA ASP A 219 25.96 -9.79 6.00
C ASP A 219 24.64 -10.57 6.18
N GLU A 220 23.50 -9.92 5.88
CA GLU A 220 22.17 -10.52 5.93
C GLU A 220 21.32 -10.05 4.72
N ILE A 221 20.37 -10.87 4.30
CA ILE A 221 19.35 -10.51 3.31
C ILE A 221 17.97 -10.77 3.90
N TRP A 222 17.18 -9.71 4.03
CA TRP A 222 15.83 -9.72 4.58
C TRP A 222 14.78 -9.62 3.48
N LEU A 223 13.61 -10.18 3.76
CA LEU A 223 12.39 -9.95 2.97
C LEU A 223 11.37 -9.18 3.79
N LEU A 224 10.93 -8.05 3.28
CA LEU A 224 9.86 -7.23 3.85
C LEU A 224 8.58 -7.35 3.00
N LEU A 225 7.56 -7.99 3.57
CA LEU A 225 6.23 -8.10 2.99
C LEU A 225 5.33 -6.99 3.56
N VAL A 226 4.83 -6.09 2.72
CA VAL A 226 4.08 -4.90 3.16
C VAL A 226 2.59 -5.06 2.87
N ILE A 227 1.74 -4.90 3.90
CA ILE A 227 0.29 -4.79 3.77
C ILE A 227 -0.08 -3.30 3.86
N ALA A 228 -0.46 -2.71 2.74
CA ALA A 228 -0.72 -1.26 2.65
C ALA A 228 -2.07 -0.83 3.26
N GLY A 229 -3.00 -1.77 3.50
CA GLY A 229 -4.20 -1.62 4.34
C GLY A 229 -5.21 -0.48 4.03
N VAL A 230 -5.20 0.10 2.82
CA VAL A 230 -6.19 1.15 2.42
C VAL A 230 -7.15 0.65 1.32
N GLU A 231 -6.82 -0.45 0.65
CA GLU A 231 -7.55 -0.99 -0.50
C GLU A 231 -8.10 -2.39 -0.15
N LYS A 232 -9.29 -2.76 -0.64
CA LYS A 232 -9.89 -4.10 -0.41
C LYS A 232 -8.95 -5.25 -0.74
N SER A 233 -8.05 -5.05 -1.71
CA SER A 233 -7.05 -6.03 -2.13
C SER A 233 -6.01 -6.40 -1.08
N SER A 234 -5.82 -5.53 -0.08
CA SER A 234 -4.84 -5.67 1.00
C SER A 234 -5.48 -5.66 2.39
N ASP A 235 -6.81 -5.69 2.47
CA ASP A 235 -7.53 -5.67 3.74
C ASP A 235 -7.73 -7.09 4.30
N TYR A 236 -7.56 -7.24 5.61
CA TYR A 236 -7.70 -8.51 6.32
C TYR A 236 -8.15 -8.30 7.76
N SER A 237 -8.67 -9.37 8.37
CA SER A 237 -9.24 -9.32 9.73
C SER A 237 -8.49 -10.18 10.72
N PHE A 238 -7.82 -11.22 10.23
CA PHE A 238 -7.00 -12.09 11.05
C PHE A 238 -5.93 -12.77 10.21
N PHE A 239 -4.79 -13.01 10.84
CA PHE A 239 -3.76 -13.93 10.35
C PHE A 239 -4.27 -15.36 10.48
N ASP A 240 -4.04 -16.19 9.46
CA ASP A 240 -3.96 -17.62 9.70
C ASP A 240 -2.89 -17.88 10.77
N SER A 241 -3.27 -18.55 11.86
CA SER A 241 -2.35 -19.00 12.93
C SER A 241 -1.11 -19.71 12.38
N GLY A 242 -1.25 -20.41 11.25
CA GLY A 242 -0.15 -21.04 10.56
C GLY A 242 0.98 -20.09 10.18
N ILE A 243 0.71 -18.79 9.94
CA ILE A 243 1.73 -17.79 9.58
C ILE A 243 2.70 -17.53 10.74
N THR A 244 2.21 -17.45 11.97
CA THR A 244 3.05 -17.16 13.14
C THR A 244 3.53 -18.41 13.87
N GLU A 245 2.78 -19.50 13.78
CA GLU A 245 3.06 -20.73 14.52
C GLU A 245 4.08 -21.62 13.81
N LYS A 246 3.99 -21.76 12.48
CA LYS A 246 4.80 -22.71 11.69
C LYS A 246 5.92 -22.01 10.90
N PRO A 247 7.13 -22.60 10.82
CA PRO A 247 8.22 -22.00 10.04
C PRO A 247 7.97 -22.06 8.54
N PHE A 248 8.46 -21.06 7.79
CA PHE A 248 8.53 -21.06 6.33
C PHE A 248 9.89 -21.55 5.85
N GLU A 249 9.92 -22.31 4.75
CA GLU A 249 11.18 -22.66 4.09
C GLU A 249 11.69 -21.48 3.26
N SER A 250 12.89 -20.99 3.57
CA SER A 250 13.43 -19.78 2.95
C SER A 250 14.95 -19.68 3.10
N ASN A 251 15.62 -19.09 2.10
CA ASN A 251 17.05 -18.75 2.18
C ASN A 251 17.29 -17.29 2.62
N PHE A 252 16.26 -16.47 2.79
CA PHE A 252 16.38 -15.18 3.50
C PHE A 252 16.77 -15.41 4.95
N ASP A 253 17.59 -14.51 5.51
CA ASP A 253 18.00 -14.56 6.92
C ASP A 253 16.86 -14.16 7.86
N LYS A 254 16.01 -13.21 7.42
CA LYS A 254 14.79 -12.80 8.13
C LYS A 254 13.67 -12.47 7.15
N ILE A 255 12.44 -12.71 7.59
CA ILE A 255 11.24 -12.31 6.85
C ILE A 255 10.29 -11.58 7.78
N PHE A 256 9.85 -10.40 7.38
CA PHE A 256 8.90 -9.59 8.13
C PHE A 256 7.63 -9.38 7.32
N ILE A 257 6.49 -9.39 8.01
CA ILE A 257 5.25 -8.79 7.54
C ILE A 257 5.08 -7.46 8.25
N TYR A 258 5.01 -6.37 7.49
CA TYR A 258 4.69 -5.05 8.00
C TYR A 258 3.28 -4.65 7.59
N ASP A 259 2.39 -4.52 8.57
CA ASP A 259 1.07 -3.92 8.39
C ASP A 259 1.17 -2.40 8.52
N PHE A 260 1.06 -1.71 7.40
CA PHE A 260 1.17 -0.25 7.35
C PHE A 260 0.02 0.45 8.09
N SER A 261 -1.20 -0.11 8.03
CA SER A 261 -2.39 0.50 8.62
C SER A 261 -2.39 0.36 10.14
N HIS A 262 -2.01 -0.81 10.65
CA HIS A 262 -1.96 -1.08 12.09
C HIS A 262 -0.60 -0.74 12.70
N ARG A 263 0.44 -0.53 11.88
CA ARG A 263 1.85 -0.28 12.27
C ARG A 263 2.43 -1.43 13.09
N GLU A 264 2.02 -2.63 12.73
CA GLU A 264 2.45 -3.86 13.38
C GLU A 264 3.47 -4.57 12.50
N ILE A 265 4.48 -5.15 13.14
CA ILE A 265 5.54 -5.89 12.47
C ILE A 265 5.55 -7.29 13.06
N THR A 266 5.43 -8.27 12.18
CA THR A 266 5.49 -9.69 12.55
C THR A 266 6.71 -10.30 11.88
N GLU A 267 7.68 -10.74 12.67
CA GLU A 267 8.77 -11.58 12.18
C GLU A 267 8.29 -13.01 11.99
N LEU A 268 8.51 -13.57 10.80
CA LEU A 268 8.10 -14.93 10.48
C LEU A 268 9.18 -15.91 10.90
N LYS A 269 8.75 -17.05 11.44
CA LYS A 269 9.66 -18.18 11.70
C LYS A 269 10.12 -18.75 10.37
N ILE A 270 11.41 -19.03 10.25
CA ILE A 270 11.98 -19.65 9.05
C ILE A 270 12.80 -20.89 9.39
N THR A 271 12.90 -21.79 8.41
CA THR A 271 13.81 -22.94 8.41
C THR A 271 14.56 -22.96 7.09
N LEU A 272 15.87 -23.16 7.15
CA LEU A 272 16.67 -23.30 5.93
C LEU A 272 16.18 -24.52 5.13
N PRO A 273 16.04 -24.42 3.80
CA PRO A 273 15.76 -25.57 2.97
C PRO A 273 16.88 -26.58 3.22
N ASN A 274 16.53 -27.81 3.61
CA ASN A 274 17.50 -28.87 3.91
C ASN A 274 18.62 -28.86 2.84
N LYS A 275 19.83 -28.42 3.23
CA LYS A 275 21.04 -28.76 2.47
C LYS A 275 21.05 -30.28 2.47
N LYS A 276 20.71 -30.89 1.33
CA LYS A 276 21.07 -32.29 1.10
C LYS A 276 22.57 -32.34 1.35
N LEU A 277 22.94 -32.92 2.49
CA LEU A 277 24.29 -33.37 2.79
C LEU A 277 24.63 -34.32 1.65
N ASN A 278 25.38 -33.82 0.66
CA ASN A 278 26.14 -34.68 -0.24
C ASN A 278 27.36 -35.17 0.51
#